data_AF-A0A3B4GD35-F1
#
_entry.id   AF-A0A3B4GD35-F1
#
_cell.length_a   1.000
_cell.length_b   1.000
_cell.length_c   1.000
_cell.angle_alpha   90.00
_cell.angle_beta   90.00
_cell.angle_gamma   90.00
#
_symmetry.space_group_name_H-M   'P 1'
#
loop_
_entity.id
_entity.type
_entity.pdbx_description
1 polymer ?
#
loop_
_entity_poly.entity_id
_entity_poly.type
_entity_poly.pdbx_seq_one_letter_code
_entity_poly.pdbx_strand_id
1 'polypeptide(L)'
;IPPSDPRNGVQSCMPFFRSAPSCGAGVLPHRQREQLNAITSFVDASMVYGSSTSLASALRNQSSPLGSMAINSQHSDHELAYMPFLPRLQAHLDPCGPRNSTTSGTSDRSAHRQNTTSCFQADSRANEHLGLIALHTLFLREHNRLVKELHLLNLHWSPDTLYQEARKIIGAIHQILTWEHYLPRVLGENAMSHLMPPYKGYDPDMDPSIANVFATAAFRFAHVTVQPVVTRLGPGYNANSQYPSLLLHHSLFASWRVVQEGIDPVLRGLLLSPAKLQTPGQMMVEELTERLFQAQGGMPLDLGALNLQRGRDHGLPYSSWRRFCGLSVPDNTLDLAEILGNFTLAHKFQLLYGTPHNIDVWVGAISEPALPGGRVGPLLSCLLARQFRALRDGD
;
A
#
# COMPACT_ATOMS: atom_id res chain seq x y z
N ILE A 1 1.83 25.58 6.98
CA ILE A 1 1.39 25.71 5.56
C ILE A 1 2.17 26.86 4.93
N PRO A 2 2.80 26.72 3.76
CA PRO A 2 3.55 27.81 3.11
C PRO A 2 2.65 29.02 2.77
N PRO A 3 3.19 30.26 2.72
CA PRO A 3 2.37 31.46 2.49
C PRO A 3 1.59 31.47 1.17
N SER A 4 2.14 30.85 0.12
CA SER A 4 1.54 30.76 -1.21
C SER A 4 0.59 29.57 -1.40
N ASP A 5 0.46 28.71 -0.39
CA ASP A 5 -0.38 27.52 -0.47
C ASP A 5 -1.87 27.93 -0.42
N PRO A 6 -2.74 27.40 -1.30
CA PRO A 6 -4.18 27.71 -1.28
C PRO A 6 -4.89 27.36 0.04
N ARG A 7 -4.29 26.47 0.86
CA ARG A 7 -4.79 26.12 2.20
C ARG A 7 -4.42 27.15 3.26
N ASN A 8 -3.53 28.09 2.93
CA ASN A 8 -3.12 29.16 3.85
C ASN A 8 -4.33 30.03 4.21
N GLY A 9 -4.45 30.39 5.48
CA GLY A 9 -5.61 31.12 6.01
C GLY A 9 -6.88 30.26 6.25
N VAL A 10 -6.97 29.07 5.64
CA VAL A 10 -8.02 28.08 5.93
C VAL A 10 -7.54 27.08 7.00
N GLN A 11 -6.27 26.68 6.92
CA GLN A 11 -5.65 25.71 7.83
C GLN A 11 -4.26 26.19 8.28
N SER A 12 -3.94 26.03 9.55
CA SER A 12 -2.61 26.35 10.09
C SER A 12 -1.60 25.21 9.86
N CYS A 13 -2.06 23.95 9.89
CA CYS A 13 -1.25 22.75 9.67
C CYS A 13 -2.08 21.57 9.12
N MET A 14 -1.39 20.60 8.51
CA MET A 14 -1.92 19.26 8.29
C MET A 14 -1.55 18.37 9.49
N PRO A 15 -2.49 17.66 10.12
CA PRO A 15 -2.20 16.77 11.23
C PRO A 15 -1.19 15.69 10.85
N PHE A 16 -0.20 15.45 11.72
CA PHE A 16 0.79 14.39 11.56
C PHE A 16 1.12 13.79 12.93
N PHE A 17 1.00 12.47 13.03
CA PHE A 17 1.37 11.72 14.24
C PHE A 17 2.68 10.97 14.00
N ARG A 18 3.65 11.15 14.91
CA ARG A 18 4.91 10.42 14.88
C ARG A 18 4.67 8.91 15.04
N SER A 19 5.45 8.10 14.35
CA SER A 19 5.36 6.64 14.44
C SER A 19 5.73 6.19 15.85
N ALA A 20 5.05 5.15 16.35
CA ALA A 20 5.33 4.62 17.67
C ALA A 20 6.80 4.17 17.79
N PRO A 21 7.52 4.56 18.86
CA PRO A 21 8.88 4.07 19.08
C PRO A 21 8.85 2.59 19.50
N SER A 22 9.88 1.83 19.11
CA SER A 22 10.12 0.51 19.70
C SER A 22 10.63 0.67 21.13
N CYS A 23 9.98 0.03 22.09
CA CYS A 23 10.45 -0.06 23.46
C CYS A 23 10.59 -1.53 23.84
N GLY A 24 11.79 -1.97 24.21
CA GLY A 24 11.99 -3.26 24.88
C GLY A 24 11.63 -3.13 26.37
N ALA A 25 10.87 -4.07 26.93
CA ALA A 25 10.71 -4.15 28.37
C ALA A 25 12.08 -4.42 29.02
N GLY A 26 12.54 -3.52 29.90
CA GLY A 26 13.78 -3.71 30.66
C GLY A 26 15.10 -3.41 29.92
N VAL A 27 15.06 -2.94 28.66
CA VAL A 27 16.25 -2.50 27.94
C VAL A 27 16.37 -0.98 28.13
N LEU A 28 17.55 -0.51 28.58
CA LEU A 28 17.89 0.92 28.54
C LEU A 28 17.46 1.48 27.18
N PRO A 29 16.75 2.63 27.12
CA PRO A 29 16.31 3.16 25.85
C PRO A 29 17.51 3.21 24.90
N HIS A 30 17.39 2.60 23.72
CA HIS A 30 18.38 2.80 22.65
C HIS A 30 18.66 4.31 22.57
N ARG A 31 19.94 4.71 22.47
CA ARG A 31 20.27 6.15 22.37
C ARG A 31 19.56 6.82 21.18
N GLN A 32 19.13 6.03 20.19
CA GLN A 32 18.40 6.45 19.01
C GLN A 32 17.01 5.80 18.97
N ARG A 33 16.01 6.55 18.49
CA ARG A 33 14.62 6.10 18.40
C ARG A 33 14.42 5.25 17.16
N GLU A 34 14.12 3.96 17.36
CA GLU A 34 13.69 3.04 16.32
C GLU A 34 12.15 2.92 16.26
N GLN A 35 11.59 2.59 15.10
CA GLN A 35 10.14 2.41 14.90
C GLN A 35 9.76 0.94 14.77
N LEU A 36 8.51 0.61 15.10
CA LEU A 36 8.00 -0.77 15.06
C LEU A 36 7.47 -1.14 13.68
N ASN A 37 7.76 -2.37 13.24
CA ASN A 37 6.98 -3.05 12.22
C ASN A 37 5.89 -3.90 12.91
N ALA A 38 4.62 -3.61 12.63
CA ALA A 38 3.48 -4.27 13.27
C ALA A 38 3.02 -5.54 12.52
N ILE A 39 3.64 -5.87 11.39
CA ILE A 39 3.34 -7.05 10.58
C ILE A 39 4.57 -7.94 10.43
N THR A 40 4.37 -9.19 10.00
CA THR A 40 5.46 -10.09 9.63
C THR A 40 6.26 -9.48 8.46
N SER A 41 7.58 -9.69 8.44
CA SER A 41 8.41 -9.17 7.36
C SER A 41 8.32 -10.02 6.09
N PHE A 42 8.11 -11.33 6.25
CA PHE A 42 8.02 -12.30 5.19
C PHE A 42 6.88 -12.01 4.19
N VAL A 43 7.05 -12.47 2.95
CA VAL A 43 5.97 -12.46 1.96
C VAL A 43 5.13 -13.73 2.18
N ASP A 44 4.33 -13.72 3.25
CA ASP A 44 3.63 -14.89 3.82
C ASP A 44 2.09 -14.80 3.72
N ALA A 45 1.63 -13.84 2.92
CA ALA A 45 0.22 -13.47 2.79
C ALA A 45 -0.46 -13.00 4.10
N SER A 46 0.30 -12.43 5.05
CA SER A 46 -0.24 -11.83 6.28
C SER A 46 -1.26 -10.71 6.06
N MET A 47 -1.32 -10.09 4.88
CA MET A 47 -2.40 -9.16 4.53
C MET A 47 -3.78 -9.86 4.43
N VAL A 48 -3.80 -11.18 4.26
CA VAL A 48 -5.01 -12.03 4.25
C VAL A 48 -5.24 -12.65 5.63
N TYR A 49 -4.18 -13.11 6.28
CA TYR A 49 -4.27 -13.93 7.50
C TYR A 49 -4.01 -13.19 8.81
N GLY A 50 -3.61 -11.92 8.75
CA GLY A 50 -3.15 -11.13 9.89
C GLY A 50 -1.75 -11.51 10.37
N SER A 51 -1.17 -10.64 11.19
CA SER A 51 0.17 -10.83 11.79
C SER A 51 0.13 -11.01 13.31
N SER A 52 -1.05 -11.24 13.89
CA SER A 52 -1.22 -11.59 15.29
C SER A 52 -2.14 -12.80 15.43
N THR A 53 -1.95 -13.58 16.49
CA THR A 53 -2.79 -14.76 16.78
C THR A 53 -4.25 -14.38 16.97
N SER A 54 -4.52 -13.23 17.61
CA SER A 54 -5.88 -12.73 17.83
C SER A 54 -6.57 -12.33 16.53
N LEU A 55 -5.89 -11.61 15.63
CA LEU A 55 -6.45 -11.22 14.35
C LEU A 55 -6.63 -12.44 13.44
N ALA A 56 -5.63 -13.33 13.36
CA ALA A 56 -5.71 -14.56 12.58
C ALA A 56 -6.90 -15.43 13.03
N SER A 57 -7.10 -15.57 14.33
CA SER A 57 -8.25 -16.29 14.89
C SER A 57 -9.58 -15.61 14.54
N ALA A 58 -9.65 -14.27 14.61
CA ALA A 58 -10.86 -13.50 14.29
C ALA A 58 -11.22 -13.53 12.79
N LEU A 59 -10.23 -13.71 11.91
CA LEU A 59 -10.42 -13.81 10.46
C LEU A 59 -10.86 -15.21 10.00
N ARG A 60 -10.77 -16.22 10.87
CA ARG A 60 -11.20 -17.59 10.58
C ARG A 60 -12.67 -17.80 10.93
N ASN A 61 -13.37 -18.63 10.15
CA ASN A 61 -14.68 -19.13 10.55
C ASN A 61 -14.50 -20.29 11.53
N GLN A 62 -14.55 -19.97 12.84
CA GLN A 62 -14.35 -20.94 13.92
C GLN A 62 -15.38 -22.08 13.93
N SER A 63 -16.56 -21.86 13.33
CA SER A 63 -17.61 -22.87 13.22
C SER A 63 -17.55 -23.67 11.91
N SER A 64 -16.58 -23.37 11.02
CA SER A 64 -16.46 -24.06 9.74
C SER A 64 -15.90 -25.47 9.92
N PRO A 65 -16.58 -26.52 9.43
CA PRO A 65 -16.04 -27.88 9.44
C PRO A 65 -14.90 -28.07 8.44
N LEU A 66 -14.60 -27.05 7.62
CA LEU A 66 -13.52 -27.10 6.61
C LEU A 66 -12.36 -26.16 6.94
N GLY A 67 -12.45 -25.36 8.00
CA GLY A 67 -11.39 -24.41 8.36
C GLY A 67 -11.33 -23.17 7.45
N SER A 68 -12.44 -22.83 6.81
CA SER A 68 -12.56 -21.65 5.94
C SER A 68 -12.33 -20.33 6.69
N MET A 69 -11.96 -19.28 5.95
CA MET A 69 -11.98 -17.90 6.45
C MET A 69 -13.41 -17.42 6.67
N ALA A 70 -13.58 -16.50 7.63
CA ALA A 70 -14.85 -15.85 7.90
C ALA A 70 -15.32 -15.05 6.69
N ILE A 71 -16.63 -15.00 6.50
CA ILE A 71 -17.27 -14.29 5.39
C ILE A 71 -18.31 -13.31 5.94
N ASN A 72 -18.67 -12.33 5.12
CA ASN A 72 -19.74 -11.41 5.45
C ASN A 72 -21.08 -12.15 5.59
N SER A 73 -21.78 -11.94 6.70
CA SER A 73 -23.09 -12.56 6.97
C SER A 73 -24.27 -11.74 6.44
N GLN A 74 -24.05 -10.50 6.01
CA GLN A 74 -25.09 -9.55 5.62
C GLN A 74 -25.17 -9.32 4.11
N HIS A 75 -24.03 -9.41 3.42
CA HIS A 75 -23.92 -9.10 2.00
C HIS A 75 -23.10 -10.14 1.24
N SER A 76 -23.43 -10.31 -0.03
CA SER A 76 -22.67 -11.11 -0.99
C SER A 76 -22.65 -10.44 -2.37
N ASP A 77 -21.72 -10.85 -3.22
CA ASP A 77 -21.57 -10.40 -4.61
C ASP A 77 -22.06 -11.50 -5.55
N HIS A 78 -23.35 -11.50 -5.90
CA HIS A 78 -23.92 -12.58 -6.72
C HIS A 78 -23.56 -13.97 -6.15
N GLU A 79 -23.82 -14.16 -4.85
CA GLU A 79 -23.48 -15.37 -4.06
C GLU A 79 -21.98 -15.57 -3.73
N LEU A 80 -21.08 -14.75 -4.29
CA LEU A 80 -19.67 -14.78 -3.92
C LEU A 80 -19.42 -14.02 -2.61
N ALA A 81 -18.52 -14.57 -1.80
CA ALA A 81 -18.24 -14.05 -0.46
C ALA A 81 -17.57 -12.67 -0.49
N TYR A 82 -17.92 -11.84 0.50
CA TYR A 82 -17.13 -10.68 0.92
C TYR A 82 -16.40 -10.98 2.24
N MET A 83 -15.39 -10.16 2.54
CA MET A 83 -14.78 -10.12 3.87
C MET A 83 -15.83 -9.77 4.95
N PRO A 84 -15.66 -10.24 6.19
CA PRO A 84 -16.50 -9.80 7.31
C PRO A 84 -16.30 -8.29 7.54
N PHE A 85 -17.29 -7.62 8.13
CA PHE A 85 -17.12 -6.23 8.58
C PHE A 85 -16.37 -6.18 9.92
N LEU A 86 -15.69 -5.06 10.16
CA LEU A 86 -15.16 -4.75 11.49
C LEU A 86 -16.31 -4.77 12.52
N PRO A 87 -16.08 -5.33 13.72
CA PRO A 87 -17.06 -5.29 14.80
C PRO A 87 -17.43 -3.83 15.12
N ARG A 88 -18.74 -3.54 15.22
CA ARG A 88 -19.30 -2.19 15.48
C ARG A 88 -19.07 -1.69 16.92
N LEU A 89 -17.86 -1.82 17.46
CA LEU A 89 -17.57 -1.36 18.82
C LEU A 89 -17.66 0.16 18.91
N GLN A 90 -17.27 0.89 17.86
CA GLN A 90 -17.33 2.36 17.78
C GLN A 90 -17.59 2.85 16.35
N ALA A 91 -18.85 2.78 15.89
CA ALA A 91 -19.23 3.16 14.52
C ALA A 91 -18.82 4.59 14.10
N HIS A 92 -18.61 5.50 15.06
CA HIS A 92 -18.14 6.87 14.80
C HIS A 92 -16.65 6.97 14.47
N LEU A 93 -15.85 5.93 14.77
CA LEU A 93 -14.43 5.85 14.41
C LEU A 93 -14.19 5.04 13.13
N ASP A 94 -15.21 4.37 12.61
CA ASP A 94 -15.11 3.61 11.36
C ASP A 94 -15.11 4.58 10.18
N PRO A 95 -13.99 4.74 9.43
CA PRO A 95 -13.94 5.66 8.30
C PRO A 95 -14.84 5.23 7.15
N CYS A 96 -15.30 3.97 7.09
CA CYS A 96 -16.28 3.53 6.10
C CYS A 96 -17.73 3.65 6.60
N GLY A 97 -17.92 3.94 7.89
CA GLY A 97 -19.22 3.93 8.57
C GLY A 97 -20.15 5.08 8.16
N PRO A 98 -21.47 4.95 8.42
CA PRO A 98 -22.42 6.05 8.25
C PRO A 98 -22.03 7.22 9.15
N ARG A 99 -21.88 8.40 8.55
CA ARG A 99 -21.67 9.64 9.29
C ARG A 99 -23.01 10.28 9.60
N ASN A 100 -23.24 10.62 10.87
CA ASN A 100 -24.36 11.48 11.24
C ASN A 100 -24.12 12.86 10.63
N SER A 101 -24.83 13.20 9.55
CA SER A 101 -24.82 14.56 8.99
C SER A 101 -25.48 15.50 10.00
N THR A 102 -24.68 16.09 10.89
CA THR A 102 -25.11 17.16 11.78
C THR A 102 -24.40 18.45 11.40
N THR A 103 -24.66 18.92 10.17
CA THR A 103 -24.56 20.34 9.83
C THR A 103 -25.61 20.69 8.79
N SER A 104 -26.44 21.63 9.20
CA SER A 104 -27.55 22.30 8.54
C SER A 104 -27.27 22.83 7.12
N GLY A 105 -28.27 22.71 6.25
CA GLY A 105 -28.68 23.84 5.43
C GLY A 105 -28.28 23.84 3.96
N THR A 106 -28.59 22.79 3.20
CA THR A 106 -29.08 22.92 1.82
C THR A 106 -29.78 21.63 1.41
N SER A 107 -30.99 21.78 0.91
CA SER A 107 -31.87 20.72 0.43
C SER A 107 -31.35 20.15 -0.89
N ASP A 108 -30.49 19.13 -0.83
CA ASP A 108 -30.29 18.25 -1.97
C ASP A 108 -30.91 16.88 -1.65
N ARG A 109 -32.18 16.73 -2.04
CA ARG A 109 -32.97 15.50 -1.88
C ARG A 109 -32.61 14.48 -2.96
N SER A 110 -31.33 14.19 -3.14
CA SER A 110 -30.93 12.92 -3.73
C SER A 110 -30.80 11.91 -2.59
N ALA A 111 -31.51 10.80 -2.69
CA ALA A 111 -31.61 9.79 -1.66
C ALA A 111 -30.23 9.15 -1.37
N HIS A 112 -29.43 9.75 -0.50
CA HIS A 112 -28.38 9.04 0.21
C HIS A 112 -29.08 8.04 1.13
N ARG A 113 -29.36 6.83 0.60
CA ARG A 113 -29.65 5.65 1.42
C ARG A 113 -28.65 5.68 2.56
N GLN A 114 -29.13 5.72 3.80
CA GLN A 114 -28.29 5.70 4.99
C GLN A 114 -27.27 4.57 4.82
N ASN A 115 -26.01 4.94 4.63
CA ASN A 115 -24.98 4.01 4.22
C ASN A 115 -24.53 3.20 5.44
N THR A 116 -25.22 2.11 5.76
CA THR A 116 -25.03 1.33 6.99
C THR A 116 -23.83 0.37 6.94
N THR A 117 -22.98 0.49 5.93
CA THR A 117 -21.80 -0.36 5.73
C THR A 117 -20.66 0.04 6.67
N SER A 118 -19.85 -0.95 7.04
CA SER A 118 -18.62 -0.76 7.81
C SER A 118 -17.39 -1.05 6.96
N CYS A 119 -16.21 -0.73 7.47
CA CYS A 119 -14.98 -1.20 6.86
C CYS A 119 -14.91 -2.73 6.99
N PHE A 120 -14.34 -3.39 5.98
CA PHE A 120 -14.05 -4.82 6.02
C PHE A 120 -12.91 -5.12 6.99
N GLN A 121 -12.98 -6.26 7.69
CA GLN A 121 -11.96 -6.75 8.60
C GLN A 121 -10.93 -7.58 7.83
N ALA A 122 -9.68 -7.10 7.78
CA ALA A 122 -8.50 -7.71 7.15
C ALA A 122 -7.23 -7.03 7.72
N ASP A 123 -6.18 -6.83 6.91
CA ASP A 123 -5.16 -5.79 7.20
C ASP A 123 -5.84 -4.44 7.47
N SER A 124 -5.28 -3.66 8.40
CA SER A 124 -5.88 -2.39 8.86
C SER A 124 -6.08 -1.36 7.74
N ARG A 125 -5.41 -1.51 6.59
CA ARG A 125 -5.49 -0.61 5.44
C ARG A 125 -6.25 -1.21 4.25
N ALA A 126 -6.84 -2.40 4.38
CA ALA A 126 -7.55 -3.07 3.28
C ALA A 126 -8.67 -2.21 2.66
N ASN A 127 -9.22 -1.27 3.44
CA ASN A 127 -10.29 -0.37 3.01
C ASN A 127 -9.82 0.97 2.44
N GLU A 128 -8.51 1.21 2.35
CA GLU A 128 -7.98 2.52 1.96
C GLU A 128 -8.43 2.93 0.56
N HIS A 129 -8.48 2.00 -0.40
CA HIS A 129 -8.91 2.22 -1.78
C HIS A 129 -9.68 1.00 -2.33
N LEU A 130 -10.63 1.22 -3.26
CA LEU A 130 -11.47 0.14 -3.82
C LEU A 130 -10.68 -1.02 -4.43
N GLY A 131 -9.58 -0.74 -5.11
CA GLY A 131 -8.69 -1.77 -5.67
C GLY A 131 -8.06 -2.66 -4.60
N LEU A 132 -7.75 -2.12 -3.41
CA LEU A 132 -7.27 -2.92 -2.28
C LEU A 132 -8.38 -3.84 -1.78
N ILE A 133 -9.59 -3.31 -1.55
CA ILE A 133 -10.74 -4.12 -1.10
C ILE A 133 -11.01 -5.26 -2.09
N ALA A 134 -10.96 -4.99 -3.40
CA ALA A 134 -11.17 -5.98 -4.45
C ALA A 134 -10.12 -7.10 -4.39
N LEU A 135 -8.82 -6.76 -4.27
CA LEU A 135 -7.75 -7.76 -4.19
C LEU A 135 -7.81 -8.57 -2.88
N HIS A 136 -8.05 -7.93 -1.73
CA HIS A 136 -8.25 -8.66 -0.47
C HIS A 136 -9.43 -9.63 -0.54
N THR A 137 -10.55 -9.20 -1.15
CA THR A 137 -11.71 -10.08 -1.39
C THR A 137 -11.35 -11.25 -2.31
N LEU A 138 -10.56 -11.01 -3.37
CA LEU A 138 -10.11 -12.05 -4.29
C LEU A 138 -9.28 -13.13 -3.57
N PHE A 139 -8.30 -12.74 -2.76
CA PHE A 139 -7.49 -13.68 -2.00
C PHE A 139 -8.29 -14.46 -0.94
N LEU A 140 -9.26 -13.82 -0.29
CA LEU A 140 -10.21 -14.51 0.60
C LEU A 140 -10.99 -15.60 -0.15
N ARG A 141 -11.55 -15.25 -1.32
CA ARG A 141 -12.30 -16.19 -2.17
C ARG A 141 -11.42 -17.36 -2.61
N GLU A 142 -10.17 -17.08 -3.02
CA GLU A 142 -9.24 -18.11 -3.46
C GLU A 142 -8.84 -19.06 -2.31
N HIS A 143 -8.59 -18.55 -1.11
CA HIS A 143 -8.34 -19.41 0.05
C HIS A 143 -9.53 -20.35 0.32
N ASN A 144 -10.76 -19.82 0.35
CA ASN A 144 -11.95 -20.65 0.60
C ASN A 144 -12.23 -21.63 -0.55
N ARG A 145 -11.84 -21.32 -1.79
CA ARG A 145 -11.87 -22.25 -2.92
C ARG A 145 -10.87 -23.39 -2.69
N LEU A 146 -9.61 -23.07 -2.37
CA LEU A 146 -8.55 -24.05 -2.10
C LEU A 146 -8.91 -25.00 -0.94
N VAL A 147 -9.47 -24.48 0.16
CA VAL A 147 -9.94 -25.30 1.28
C VAL A 147 -10.95 -26.36 0.84
N LYS A 148 -11.92 -25.99 -0.02
CA LYS A 148 -12.91 -26.94 -0.54
C LYS A 148 -12.28 -28.01 -1.41
N GLU A 149 -11.41 -27.62 -2.34
CA GLU A 149 -10.70 -28.57 -3.21
C GLU A 149 -9.79 -29.52 -2.43
N LEU A 150 -9.03 -29.01 -1.46
CA LEU A 150 -8.17 -29.81 -0.60
C LEU A 150 -8.95 -30.81 0.24
N HIS A 151 -10.15 -30.43 0.71
CA HIS A 151 -11.03 -31.35 1.44
C HIS A 151 -11.53 -32.48 0.53
N LEU A 152 -11.94 -32.17 -0.70
CA LEU A 152 -12.38 -33.20 -1.66
C LEU A 152 -11.26 -34.21 -1.97
N LEU A 153 -10.01 -33.75 -2.03
CA LEU A 153 -8.84 -34.61 -2.23
C LEU A 153 -8.45 -35.37 -0.94
N ASN A 154 -8.64 -34.76 0.22
CA ASN A 154 -8.19 -35.27 1.52
C ASN A 154 -9.31 -35.23 2.56
N LEU A 155 -10.31 -36.11 2.40
CA LEU A 155 -11.48 -36.16 3.30
C LEU A 155 -11.13 -36.39 4.79
N HIS A 156 -9.94 -36.91 5.07
CA HIS A 156 -9.44 -37.20 6.42
C HIS A 156 -8.74 -36.00 7.09
N TRP A 157 -8.50 -34.91 6.36
CA TRP A 157 -7.83 -33.74 6.92
C TRP A 157 -8.73 -32.96 7.88
N SER A 158 -8.13 -32.48 8.97
CA SER A 158 -8.81 -31.62 9.94
C SER A 158 -9.05 -30.21 9.36
N PRO A 159 -10.01 -29.44 9.91
CA PRO A 159 -10.19 -28.04 9.56
C PRO A 159 -8.91 -27.20 9.68
N ASP A 160 -8.10 -27.45 10.72
CA ASP A 160 -6.84 -26.73 10.91
C ASP A 160 -5.81 -27.09 9.84
N THR A 161 -5.72 -28.37 9.46
CA THR A 161 -4.83 -28.82 8.37
C THR A 161 -5.24 -28.16 7.05
N LEU A 162 -6.53 -28.18 6.71
CA LEU A 162 -7.06 -27.54 5.50
C LEU A 162 -6.74 -26.04 5.46
N TYR A 163 -6.95 -25.34 6.58
CA TYR A 163 -6.63 -23.92 6.71
C TYR A 163 -5.13 -23.64 6.48
N GLN A 164 -4.25 -24.39 7.14
CA GLN A 164 -2.80 -24.16 7.05
C GLN A 164 -2.26 -24.51 5.65
N GLU A 165 -2.73 -25.58 5.03
CA GLU A 165 -2.30 -25.96 3.67
C GLU A 165 -2.79 -24.94 2.62
N ALA A 166 -4.05 -24.49 2.70
CA ALA A 166 -4.54 -23.43 1.83
C ALA A 166 -3.78 -22.11 2.07
N ARG A 167 -3.48 -21.76 3.33
CA ARG A 167 -2.66 -20.58 3.68
C ARG A 167 -1.25 -20.68 3.08
N LYS A 168 -0.61 -21.85 3.17
CA LYS A 168 0.71 -22.09 2.60
C LYS A 168 0.72 -21.93 1.09
N ILE A 169 -0.29 -22.44 0.38
CA ILE A 169 -0.44 -22.28 -1.07
C ILE A 169 -0.64 -20.80 -1.44
N ILE A 170 -1.49 -20.07 -0.73
CA ILE A 170 -1.70 -18.63 -0.97
C ILE A 170 -0.41 -17.84 -0.72
N GLY A 171 0.35 -18.18 0.32
CA GLY A 171 1.68 -17.62 0.57
C GLY A 171 2.61 -17.83 -0.63
N ALA A 172 2.72 -19.07 -1.12
CA ALA A 172 3.53 -19.40 -2.29
C ALA A 172 3.07 -18.66 -3.57
N ILE A 173 1.76 -18.56 -3.82
CA ILE A 173 1.22 -17.77 -4.94
C ILE A 173 1.65 -16.31 -4.81
N HIS A 174 1.55 -15.73 -3.62
CA HIS A 174 1.95 -14.35 -3.38
C HIS A 174 3.45 -14.16 -3.65
N GLN A 175 4.31 -15.08 -3.19
CA GLN A 175 5.74 -15.07 -3.48
C GLN A 175 6.01 -15.17 -4.99
N ILE A 176 5.41 -16.13 -5.70
CA ILE A 176 5.61 -16.28 -7.16
C ILE A 176 5.22 -15.00 -7.90
N LEU A 177 4.05 -14.42 -7.60
CA LEU A 177 3.61 -13.15 -8.18
C LEU A 177 4.60 -12.02 -7.90
N THR A 178 5.16 -11.96 -6.70
CA THR A 178 6.14 -10.93 -6.33
C THR A 178 7.45 -11.09 -7.08
N TRP A 179 8.12 -12.24 -6.98
CA TRP A 179 9.48 -12.40 -7.51
C TRP A 179 9.53 -12.67 -9.02
N GLU A 180 8.57 -13.39 -9.59
CA GLU A 180 8.59 -13.74 -11.01
C GLU A 180 7.86 -12.72 -11.89
N HIS A 181 6.82 -12.07 -11.36
CA HIS A 181 5.99 -11.18 -12.16
C HIS A 181 6.19 -9.70 -11.81
N TYR A 182 6.18 -9.33 -10.53
CA TYR A 182 6.22 -7.93 -10.14
C TYR A 182 7.64 -7.33 -10.18
N LEU A 183 8.62 -7.94 -9.49
CA LEU A 183 9.96 -7.38 -9.36
C LEU A 183 10.70 -7.14 -10.68
N PRO A 184 10.67 -8.06 -11.68
CA PRO A 184 11.31 -7.82 -12.96
C PRO A 184 10.76 -6.59 -13.69
N ARG A 185 9.45 -6.30 -13.54
CA ARG A 185 8.79 -5.13 -14.15
C ARG A 185 9.10 -3.83 -13.42
N VAL A 186 9.40 -3.90 -12.13
CA VAL A 186 9.79 -2.73 -11.31
C VAL A 186 11.26 -2.39 -11.52
N LEU A 187 12.16 -3.38 -11.43
CA LEU A 187 13.61 -3.17 -11.52
C LEU A 187 14.11 -3.05 -12.96
N GLY A 188 13.45 -3.75 -13.89
CA GLY A 188 13.95 -3.97 -15.24
C GLY A 188 14.87 -5.20 -15.30
N GLU A 189 14.87 -5.90 -16.44
CA GLU A 189 15.57 -7.19 -16.63
C GLU A 189 17.05 -7.15 -16.26
N ASN A 190 17.76 -6.09 -16.68
CA ASN A 190 19.19 -5.95 -16.42
C ASN A 190 19.48 -5.83 -14.91
N ALA A 191 18.80 -4.90 -14.24
CA ALA A 191 18.96 -4.70 -12.80
C ALA A 191 18.48 -5.92 -12.00
N MET A 192 17.39 -6.58 -12.43
CA MET A 192 16.92 -7.83 -11.84
C MET A 192 18.02 -8.89 -11.89
N SER A 193 18.62 -9.14 -13.06
CA SER A 193 19.66 -10.16 -13.23
C SER A 193 20.91 -9.92 -12.38
N HIS A 194 21.30 -8.66 -12.18
CA HIS A 194 22.50 -8.29 -11.42
C HIS A 194 22.25 -8.21 -9.91
N LEU A 195 21.10 -7.69 -9.48
CA LEU A 195 20.81 -7.42 -8.07
C LEU A 195 20.10 -8.60 -7.38
N MET A 196 19.37 -9.42 -8.15
CA MET A 196 18.60 -10.57 -7.68
C MET A 196 19.13 -11.87 -8.33
N PRO A 197 20.29 -12.40 -7.88
CA PRO A 197 20.81 -13.65 -8.42
C PRO A 197 19.84 -14.82 -8.19
N PRO A 198 19.96 -15.92 -8.96
CA PRO A 198 19.15 -17.12 -8.77
C PRO A 198 19.20 -17.59 -7.32
N TYR A 199 18.05 -18.02 -6.80
CA TYR A 199 17.93 -18.53 -5.43
C TYR A 199 18.81 -19.78 -5.25
N LYS A 200 19.56 -19.84 -4.15
CA LYS A 200 20.50 -20.93 -3.84
C LYS A 200 20.08 -21.79 -2.63
N GLY A 201 18.93 -21.49 -2.03
CA GLY A 201 18.47 -22.07 -0.78
C GLY A 201 18.46 -21.05 0.36
N TYR A 202 17.83 -21.44 1.46
CA TYR A 202 17.71 -20.67 2.68
C TYR A 202 19.09 -20.44 3.33
N ASP A 203 19.33 -19.19 3.72
CA ASP A 203 20.51 -18.72 4.43
C ASP A 203 20.09 -18.26 5.85
N PRO A 204 20.42 -19.03 6.90
CA PRO A 204 20.02 -18.69 8.26
C PRO A 204 20.72 -17.44 8.82
N ASP A 205 21.81 -16.99 8.20
CA ASP A 205 22.53 -15.78 8.61
C ASP A 205 21.99 -14.51 7.92
N MET A 206 21.05 -14.64 6.98
CA MET A 206 20.37 -13.52 6.34
C MET A 206 19.34 -12.91 7.30
N ASP A 207 19.36 -11.59 7.48
CA ASP A 207 18.34 -10.86 8.25
C ASP A 207 17.12 -10.54 7.36
N PRO A 208 15.96 -11.20 7.56
CA PRO A 208 14.77 -10.97 6.75
C PRO A 208 13.91 -9.82 7.32
N SER A 209 14.41 -9.00 8.25
CA SER A 209 13.66 -7.86 8.78
C SER A 209 13.44 -6.79 7.70
N ILE A 210 12.35 -6.04 7.83
CA ILE A 210 12.09 -4.91 6.93
C ILE A 210 12.94 -3.71 7.37
N ALA A 211 13.83 -3.27 6.49
CA ALA A 211 14.62 -2.08 6.71
C ALA A 211 13.72 -0.83 6.82
N ASN A 212 14.06 0.06 7.75
CA ASN A 212 13.29 1.29 7.97
C ASN A 212 13.15 2.14 6.68
N VAL A 213 14.23 2.27 5.91
CA VAL A 213 14.21 2.99 4.63
C VAL A 213 13.30 2.34 3.59
N PHE A 214 13.16 1.01 3.60
CA PHE A 214 12.30 0.30 2.67
C PHE A 214 10.84 0.67 2.92
N ALA A 215 10.37 0.50 4.16
CA ALA A 215 8.98 0.76 4.54
C ALA A 215 8.61 2.26 4.51
N THR A 216 9.56 3.12 4.89
CA THR A 216 9.30 4.55 5.06
C THR A 216 9.45 5.33 3.76
N ALA A 217 10.31 4.89 2.85
CA ALA A 217 10.62 5.62 1.64
C ALA A 217 10.64 4.75 0.39
N ALA A 218 11.52 3.74 0.29
CA ALA A 218 11.81 3.10 -0.99
C ALA A 218 10.57 2.46 -1.62
N PHE A 219 9.79 1.69 -0.86
CA PHE A 219 8.60 1.02 -1.39
C PHE A 219 7.39 1.95 -1.60
N ARG A 220 7.49 3.21 -1.17
CA ARG A 220 6.51 4.26 -1.44
C ARG A 220 6.70 4.94 -2.79
N PHE A 221 7.62 4.46 -3.63
CA PHE A 221 7.72 4.91 -5.03
C PHE A 221 6.39 4.69 -5.78
N ALA A 222 5.60 3.67 -5.39
CA ALA A 222 4.31 3.40 -6.02
C ALA A 222 3.32 4.57 -5.93
N HIS A 223 3.50 5.52 -5.00
CA HIS A 223 2.64 6.71 -4.93
C HIS A 223 2.70 7.60 -6.19
N VAL A 224 3.82 7.60 -6.92
CA VAL A 224 3.94 8.35 -8.19
C VAL A 224 3.38 7.59 -9.39
N THR A 225 2.91 6.35 -9.20
CA THR A 225 2.29 5.51 -10.24
C THR A 225 0.77 5.43 -10.14
N VAL A 226 0.18 6.13 -9.17
CA VAL A 226 -1.28 6.16 -8.94
C VAL A 226 -1.96 7.11 -9.92
N GLN A 227 -3.05 6.64 -10.52
CA GLN A 227 -3.92 7.45 -11.40
C GLN A 227 -4.88 8.31 -10.56
N PRO A 228 -5.29 9.49 -11.06
CA PRO A 228 -6.28 10.33 -10.38
C PRO A 228 -7.70 9.74 -10.47
N VAL A 229 -7.89 8.70 -11.28
CA VAL A 229 -9.18 8.12 -11.59
C VAL A 229 -9.11 6.60 -11.43
N VAL A 230 -10.07 6.05 -10.70
CA VAL A 230 -10.36 4.63 -10.61
C VAL A 230 -11.30 4.27 -11.75
N THR A 231 -10.75 3.68 -12.79
CA THR A 231 -11.55 3.15 -13.90
C THR A 231 -12.37 1.97 -13.42
N ARG A 232 -13.66 1.95 -13.74
CA ARG A 232 -14.56 0.83 -13.49
C ARG A 232 -15.20 0.43 -14.81
N LEU A 233 -15.16 -0.85 -15.15
CA LEU A 233 -15.62 -1.34 -16.45
C LEU A 233 -16.74 -2.38 -16.30
N GLY A 234 -17.77 -2.27 -17.12
CA GLY A 234 -18.84 -3.25 -17.17
C GLY A 234 -18.42 -4.59 -17.80
N PRO A 235 -19.36 -5.54 -17.93
CA PRO A 235 -19.13 -6.76 -18.68
C PRO A 235 -18.60 -6.48 -20.10
N GLY A 236 -17.68 -7.30 -20.59
CA GLY A 236 -17.02 -7.08 -21.88
C GLY A 236 -15.99 -5.95 -21.89
N TYR A 237 -15.56 -5.46 -20.72
CA TYR A 237 -14.53 -4.42 -20.57
C TYR A 237 -14.90 -3.06 -21.18
N ASN A 238 -16.19 -2.75 -21.27
CA ASN A 238 -16.68 -1.49 -21.82
C ASN A 238 -17.04 -0.48 -20.73
N ALA A 239 -17.00 0.81 -21.10
CA ALA A 239 -17.56 1.87 -20.27
C ALA A 239 -19.04 1.58 -19.99
N ASN A 240 -19.47 1.80 -18.74
CA ASN A 240 -20.82 1.47 -18.29
C ASN A 240 -21.35 2.61 -17.42
N SER A 241 -22.55 3.10 -17.72
CA SER A 241 -23.18 4.19 -16.96
C SER A 241 -23.51 3.82 -15.51
N GLN A 242 -23.68 2.53 -15.20
CA GLN A 242 -23.83 2.00 -13.84
C GLN A 242 -22.52 2.07 -13.05
N TYR A 243 -21.37 1.96 -13.73
CA TYR A 243 -20.05 1.93 -13.12
C TYR A 243 -19.13 2.99 -13.74
N PRO A 244 -19.44 4.30 -13.61
CA PRO A 244 -18.62 5.34 -14.23
C PRO A 244 -17.21 5.38 -13.61
N SER A 245 -16.23 5.90 -14.33
CA SER A 245 -14.93 6.20 -13.73
C SER A 245 -15.09 7.13 -12.51
N LEU A 246 -14.30 6.90 -11.47
CA LEU A 246 -14.42 7.60 -10.18
C LEU A 246 -13.15 8.37 -9.87
N LEU A 247 -13.24 9.62 -9.43
CA LEU A 247 -12.08 10.32 -8.89
C LEU A 247 -11.55 9.58 -7.66
N LEU A 248 -10.22 9.46 -7.56
CA LEU A 248 -9.57 8.63 -6.55
C LEU A 248 -10.03 8.96 -5.12
N HIS A 249 -10.15 10.24 -4.74
CA HIS A 249 -10.56 10.60 -3.39
C HIS A 249 -11.97 10.10 -3.00
N HIS A 250 -12.87 9.85 -3.97
CA HIS A 250 -14.20 9.28 -3.73
C HIS A 250 -14.21 7.75 -3.59
N SER A 251 -13.10 7.11 -3.90
CA SER A 251 -12.91 5.66 -3.73
C SER A 251 -12.34 5.30 -2.35
N LEU A 252 -11.83 6.29 -1.61
CA LEU A 252 -11.13 6.06 -0.35
C LEU A 252 -12.09 5.74 0.79
N PHE A 253 -11.88 4.62 1.48
CA PHE A 253 -12.77 4.08 2.53
C PHE A 253 -14.23 3.94 2.07
N ALA A 254 -14.45 3.71 0.77
CA ALA A 254 -15.77 3.60 0.17
C ALA A 254 -16.24 2.13 0.09
N SER A 255 -16.14 1.36 1.19
CA SER A 255 -16.51 -0.07 1.21
C SER A 255 -17.94 -0.34 0.72
N TRP A 256 -18.83 0.61 0.92
CA TRP A 256 -20.20 0.58 0.41
C TRP A 256 -20.33 0.41 -1.10
N ARG A 257 -19.38 0.95 -1.88
CA ARG A 257 -19.38 0.77 -3.34
C ARG A 257 -19.17 -0.69 -3.67
N VAL A 258 -18.22 -1.35 -3.01
CA VAL A 258 -18.01 -2.80 -3.20
C VAL A 258 -19.28 -3.57 -2.83
N VAL A 259 -19.91 -3.25 -1.71
CA VAL A 259 -21.16 -3.92 -1.28
C VAL A 259 -22.29 -3.76 -2.31
N GLN A 260 -22.42 -2.59 -2.93
CA GLN A 260 -23.51 -2.29 -3.88
C GLN A 260 -23.20 -2.65 -5.33
N GLU A 261 -21.93 -2.62 -5.73
CA GLU A 261 -21.48 -2.65 -7.12
C GLU A 261 -20.62 -3.88 -7.46
N GLY A 262 -20.21 -4.68 -6.46
CA GLY A 262 -19.31 -5.81 -6.62
C GLY A 262 -17.84 -5.42 -6.75
N ILE A 263 -16.96 -6.42 -6.87
CA ILE A 263 -15.51 -6.18 -7.10
C ILE A 263 -15.15 -6.23 -8.60
N ASP A 264 -15.98 -6.88 -9.41
CA ASP A 264 -15.76 -7.13 -10.83
C ASP A 264 -15.46 -5.86 -11.65
N PRO A 265 -16.23 -4.76 -11.52
CA PRO A 265 -15.97 -3.56 -12.30
C PRO A 265 -14.60 -2.94 -12.00
N VAL A 266 -14.15 -3.04 -10.74
CA VAL A 266 -12.85 -2.53 -10.29
C VAL A 266 -11.73 -3.43 -10.84
N LEU A 267 -11.87 -4.76 -10.75
CA LEU A 267 -10.87 -5.70 -11.29
C LEU A 267 -10.68 -5.54 -12.79
N ARG A 268 -11.77 -5.39 -13.57
CA ARG A 268 -11.67 -5.12 -15.01
C ARG A 268 -10.93 -3.81 -15.30
N GLY A 269 -11.19 -2.77 -14.50
CA GLY A 269 -10.45 -1.51 -14.58
C GLY A 269 -8.96 -1.67 -14.30
N LEU A 270 -8.59 -2.40 -13.25
CA LEU A 270 -7.18 -2.68 -12.92
C LEU A 270 -6.45 -3.43 -14.04
N LEU A 271 -7.13 -4.30 -14.78
CA LEU A 271 -6.54 -5.06 -15.88
C LEU A 271 -6.24 -4.22 -17.13
N LEU A 272 -7.08 -3.24 -17.46
CA LEU A 272 -6.96 -2.46 -18.70
C LEU A 272 -6.44 -1.03 -18.52
N SER A 273 -6.48 -0.49 -17.30
CA SER A 273 -5.99 0.86 -17.05
C SER A 273 -4.48 0.87 -16.86
N PRO A 274 -3.74 1.67 -17.66
CA PRO A 274 -2.31 1.80 -17.45
C PRO A 274 -2.02 2.51 -16.12
N ALA A 275 -1.00 2.04 -15.42
CA ALA A 275 -0.44 2.79 -14.29
C ALA A 275 0.09 4.15 -14.78
N LYS A 276 0.05 5.16 -13.91
CA LYS A 276 0.62 6.47 -14.22
C LYS A 276 2.14 6.33 -14.37
N LEU A 277 2.70 6.93 -15.41
CA LEU A 277 4.15 7.04 -15.56
C LEU A 277 4.69 8.17 -14.67
N GLN A 278 5.78 7.91 -13.95
CA GLN A 278 6.51 8.94 -13.23
C GLN A 278 7.32 9.77 -14.24
N THR A 279 7.21 11.10 -14.17
CA THR A 279 8.04 12.01 -14.95
C THR A 279 8.51 13.17 -14.07
N PRO A 280 9.69 13.77 -14.34
CA PRO A 280 10.21 14.89 -13.55
C PRO A 280 9.26 16.09 -13.44
N GLY A 281 8.41 16.31 -14.43
CA GLY A 281 7.41 17.39 -14.44
C GLY A 281 6.07 17.03 -13.81
N GLN A 282 5.78 15.74 -13.58
CA GLN A 282 4.49 15.24 -13.09
C GLN A 282 4.71 14.06 -12.13
N MET A 283 5.11 14.37 -10.89
CA MET A 283 5.39 13.34 -9.89
C MET A 283 4.11 12.71 -9.34
N MET A 284 3.31 13.47 -8.59
CA MET A 284 2.07 12.99 -7.98
C MET A 284 0.86 13.71 -8.55
N VAL A 285 -0.29 13.05 -8.46
CA VAL A 285 -1.59 13.61 -8.87
C VAL A 285 -2.20 14.42 -7.73
N GLU A 286 -2.97 15.46 -8.07
CA GLU A 286 -3.65 16.32 -7.09
C GLU A 286 -4.61 15.55 -6.19
N GLU A 287 -5.15 14.44 -6.67
CA GLU A 287 -6.01 13.55 -5.87
C GLU A 287 -5.29 12.98 -4.64
N LEU A 288 -3.95 12.91 -4.64
CA LEU A 288 -3.13 12.49 -3.51
C LEU A 288 -2.45 13.64 -2.76
N THR A 289 -2.24 14.81 -3.38
CA THR A 289 -1.55 15.95 -2.74
C THR A 289 -2.51 17.00 -2.20
N GLU A 290 -3.71 17.10 -2.77
CA GLU A 290 -4.70 18.14 -2.40
C GLU A 290 -6.01 17.57 -1.86
N ARG A 291 -6.31 16.28 -2.10
CA ARG A 291 -7.63 15.69 -1.80
C ARG A 291 -7.57 14.39 -1.00
N LEU A 292 -6.41 14.02 -0.46
CA LEU A 292 -6.28 12.78 0.30
C LEU A 292 -7.26 12.78 1.48
N PHE A 293 -8.13 11.76 1.52
CA PHE A 293 -9.20 11.58 2.51
C PHE A 293 -10.23 12.73 2.62
N GLN A 294 -10.33 13.61 1.61
CA GLN A 294 -11.30 14.70 1.61
C GLN A 294 -12.76 14.20 1.64
N ALA A 295 -13.09 13.15 0.89
CA ALA A 295 -14.44 12.57 0.88
C ALA A 295 -14.85 12.02 2.26
N GLN A 296 -13.88 11.80 3.13
CA GLN A 296 -14.05 11.40 4.53
C GLN A 296 -14.22 12.62 5.44
N GLY A 297 -14.81 13.72 4.96
CA GLY A 297 -15.25 14.89 5.74
C GLY A 297 -14.17 15.55 6.62
N GLY A 298 -12.92 15.13 6.49
CA GLY A 298 -11.76 15.62 7.21
C GLY A 298 -11.02 16.66 6.37
N MET A 299 -10.03 17.29 6.97
CA MET A 299 -9.14 18.18 6.24
C MET A 299 -8.41 17.39 5.16
N PRO A 300 -8.42 17.86 3.90
CA PRO A 300 -7.63 17.23 2.84
C PRO A 300 -6.15 17.22 3.21
N LEU A 301 -5.51 16.07 3.02
CA LEU A 301 -4.09 15.88 3.29
C LEU A 301 -3.27 15.81 2.00
N ASP A 302 -1.96 15.94 2.16
CA ASP A 302 -0.98 15.80 1.09
C ASP A 302 -0.09 14.57 1.36
N LEU A 303 -0.28 13.50 0.59
CA LEU A 303 0.50 12.27 0.74
C LEU A 303 2.00 12.49 0.46
N GLY A 304 2.35 13.39 -0.45
CA GLY A 304 3.74 13.76 -0.73
C GLY A 304 4.38 14.41 0.48
N ALA A 305 3.73 15.43 1.06
CA ALA A 305 4.19 16.07 2.29
C ALA A 305 4.26 15.09 3.47
N LEU A 306 3.30 14.17 3.60
CA LEU A 306 3.31 13.13 4.63
C LEU A 306 4.49 12.16 4.46
N ASN A 307 4.87 11.80 3.23
CA ASN A 307 6.05 10.96 2.98
C ASN A 307 7.35 11.67 3.38
N LEU A 308 7.49 12.95 3.01
CA LEU A 308 8.64 13.77 3.43
C LEU A 308 8.74 13.85 4.96
N GLN A 309 7.62 14.21 5.61
CA GLN A 309 7.58 14.35 7.06
C GLN A 309 7.82 13.01 7.78
N ARG A 310 7.37 11.88 7.22
CA ARG A 310 7.66 10.55 7.74
C ARG A 310 9.13 10.17 7.58
N GLY A 311 9.77 10.52 6.47
CA GLY A 311 11.21 10.35 6.28
C GLY A 311 12.03 11.07 7.36
N ARG A 312 11.61 12.28 7.74
CA ARG A 312 12.22 13.07 8.83
C ARG A 312 11.95 12.47 10.21
N ASP A 313 10.72 12.03 10.46
CA ASP A 313 10.33 11.35 11.71
C ASP A 313 11.20 10.10 11.98
N HIS A 314 11.60 9.40 10.91
CA HIS A 314 12.43 8.20 10.94
C HIS A 314 13.93 8.47 10.67
N GLY A 315 14.34 9.72 10.48
CA GLY A 315 15.76 10.11 10.35
C GLY A 315 16.48 9.60 9.09
N LEU A 316 15.86 9.72 7.91
CA LEU A 316 16.35 9.08 6.67
C LEU A 316 16.85 10.09 5.59
N PRO A 317 18.14 10.45 5.57
CA PRO A 317 18.71 11.38 4.58
C PRO A 317 19.09 10.69 3.25
N TYR A 318 18.84 11.36 2.12
CA TYR A 318 19.10 10.84 0.76
C TYR A 318 20.58 10.45 0.51
N SER A 319 21.53 11.33 0.83
CA SER A 319 22.96 11.13 0.55
C SER A 319 23.55 9.88 1.24
N SER A 320 23.08 9.55 2.45
CA SER A 320 23.52 8.35 3.16
C SER A 320 23.11 7.08 2.44
N TRP A 321 21.90 7.06 1.85
CA TRP A 321 21.41 5.89 1.13
C TRP A 321 22.05 5.72 -0.25
N ARG A 322 22.41 6.81 -0.94
CA ARG A 322 23.27 6.71 -2.14
C ARG A 322 24.63 6.12 -1.81
N ARG A 323 25.28 6.60 -0.74
CA ARG A 323 26.55 6.05 -0.26
C ARG A 323 26.43 4.57 0.11
N PHE A 324 25.37 4.17 0.83
CA PHE A 324 25.10 2.78 1.19
C PHE A 324 24.99 1.87 -0.04
N CYS A 325 24.40 2.38 -1.12
CA CYS A 325 24.27 1.66 -2.39
C CYS A 325 25.52 1.76 -3.30
N GLY A 326 26.60 2.39 -2.84
CA GLY A 326 27.82 2.58 -3.64
C GLY A 326 27.64 3.52 -4.83
N LEU A 327 26.63 4.40 -4.77
CA LEU A 327 26.33 5.38 -5.81
C LEU A 327 27.02 6.73 -5.52
N SER A 328 27.25 7.52 -6.57
CA SER A 328 27.77 8.89 -6.45
C SER A 328 26.89 9.73 -5.51
N VAL A 329 27.50 10.48 -4.60
CA VAL A 329 26.76 11.40 -3.70
C VAL A 329 26.93 12.82 -4.25
N PRO A 330 25.84 13.55 -4.52
CA PRO A 330 25.95 14.91 -5.03
C PRO A 330 26.43 15.87 -3.94
N ASP A 331 27.48 16.64 -4.22
CA ASP A 331 27.97 17.69 -3.31
C ASP A 331 27.43 19.07 -3.70
N ASN A 332 27.10 19.24 -4.98
CA ASN A 332 26.58 20.50 -5.51
C ASN A 332 25.44 20.27 -6.52
N THR A 333 24.85 21.38 -7.00
CA THR A 333 23.70 21.35 -7.93
C THR A 333 24.02 20.70 -9.27
N LEU A 334 25.26 20.80 -9.77
CA LEU A 334 25.66 20.19 -11.04
C LEU A 334 25.74 18.66 -10.91
N ASP A 335 26.35 18.15 -9.83
CA ASP A 335 26.39 16.71 -9.55
C ASP A 335 24.96 16.15 -9.41
N LEU A 336 24.08 16.89 -8.71
CA LEU A 336 22.68 16.51 -8.59
C LEU A 336 21.97 16.53 -9.95
N ALA A 337 22.23 17.53 -10.79
CA ALA A 337 21.66 17.62 -12.13
C ALA A 337 22.08 16.44 -13.02
N GLU A 338 23.32 15.98 -12.91
CA GLU A 338 23.83 14.80 -13.61
C GLU A 338 23.09 13.53 -13.14
N ILE A 339 22.98 13.33 -11.82
CA ILE A 339 22.26 12.17 -11.25
C ILE A 339 20.79 12.14 -11.68
N LEU A 340 20.12 13.29 -11.66
CA LEU A 340 18.70 13.40 -12.00
C LEU A 340 18.46 13.46 -13.53
N GLY A 341 19.51 13.66 -14.33
CA GLY A 341 19.39 13.98 -15.75
C GLY A 341 18.56 15.25 -16.02
N ASN A 342 18.47 16.17 -15.05
CA ASN A 342 17.56 17.31 -15.10
C ASN A 342 18.04 18.49 -14.24
N PHE A 343 18.66 19.48 -14.88
CA PHE A 343 19.17 20.68 -14.21
C PHE A 343 18.05 21.52 -13.57
N THR A 344 16.90 21.66 -14.23
CA THR A 344 15.77 22.44 -13.69
C THR A 344 15.25 21.84 -12.38
N LEU A 345 15.15 20.51 -12.30
CA LEU A 345 14.74 19.82 -11.09
C LEU A 345 15.80 19.93 -9.99
N ALA A 346 17.08 19.73 -10.33
CA ALA A 346 18.19 19.91 -9.38
C ALA A 346 18.24 21.34 -8.83
N HIS A 347 18.00 22.34 -9.67
CA HIS A 347 17.93 23.74 -9.24
C HIS A 347 16.75 24.00 -8.29
N LYS A 348 15.58 23.41 -8.54
CA LYS A 348 14.44 23.46 -7.59
C LYS A 348 14.80 22.83 -6.24
N PHE A 349 15.49 21.69 -6.23
CA PHE A 349 15.99 21.11 -4.99
C PHE A 349 16.96 22.04 -4.27
N GLN A 350 17.90 22.67 -4.99
CA GLN A 350 18.83 23.63 -4.41
C GLN A 350 18.11 24.82 -3.76
N LEU A 351 17.08 25.36 -4.40
CA LEU A 351 16.28 26.48 -3.84
C LEU A 351 15.52 26.08 -2.56
N LEU A 352 15.07 24.82 -2.46
CA LEU A 352 14.26 24.33 -1.33
C LEU A 352 15.09 23.78 -0.17
N TYR A 353 16.16 23.04 -0.47
CA TYR A 353 16.97 22.30 0.51
C TYR A 353 18.30 22.98 0.84
N GLY A 354 18.76 23.92 0.01
CA GLY A 354 20.03 24.65 0.15
C GLY A 354 21.28 23.81 -0.14
N THR A 355 21.23 22.49 0.05
CA THR A 355 22.29 21.54 -0.31
C THR A 355 21.67 20.18 -0.64
N PRO A 356 22.23 19.41 -1.60
CA PRO A 356 21.77 18.05 -1.89
C PRO A 356 21.79 17.11 -0.68
N HIS A 357 22.64 17.37 0.32
CA HIS A 357 22.74 16.56 1.55
C HIS A 357 21.49 16.61 2.44
N ASN A 358 20.68 17.65 2.31
CA ASN A 358 19.45 17.81 3.09
C ASN A 358 18.22 17.16 2.42
N ILE A 359 18.36 16.63 1.20
CA ILE A 359 17.22 16.06 0.46
C ILE A 359 16.65 14.87 1.23
N ASP A 360 15.32 14.88 1.43
CA ASP A 360 14.59 13.75 2.00
C ASP A 360 14.67 12.54 1.06
N VAL A 361 15.00 11.35 1.59
CA VAL A 361 15.30 10.17 0.75
C VAL A 361 14.18 9.82 -0.22
N TRP A 362 12.90 9.94 0.16
CA TRP A 362 11.79 9.56 -0.70
C TRP A 362 11.78 10.39 -1.99
N VAL A 363 11.80 11.72 -1.88
CA VAL A 363 11.71 12.61 -3.05
C VAL A 363 12.97 12.57 -3.90
N GLY A 364 14.15 12.47 -3.28
CA GLY A 364 15.40 12.28 -4.00
C GLY A 364 15.40 10.99 -4.81
N ALA A 365 14.97 9.88 -4.19
CA ALA A 365 14.98 8.56 -4.82
C ALA A 365 13.96 8.43 -5.98
N ILE A 366 12.75 9.00 -5.86
CA ILE A 366 11.76 8.98 -6.95
C ILE A 366 12.08 9.98 -8.08
N SER A 367 13.05 10.87 -7.86
CA SER A 367 13.47 11.86 -8.85
C SER A 367 14.57 11.35 -9.76
N GLU A 368 15.22 10.24 -9.39
CA GLU A 368 16.19 9.56 -10.25
C GLU A 368 15.50 8.94 -11.47
N PRO A 369 16.08 9.06 -12.67
CA PRO A 369 15.50 8.49 -13.88
C PRO A 369 15.45 6.97 -13.78
N ALA A 370 14.36 6.37 -14.27
CA ALA A 370 14.18 4.93 -14.24
C ALA A 370 15.25 4.19 -15.06
N LEU A 371 15.71 3.04 -14.55
CA LEU A 371 16.60 2.15 -15.30
C LEU A 371 15.88 1.57 -16.54
N PRO A 372 16.62 1.22 -17.60
CA PRO A 372 16.03 0.62 -18.80
C PRO A 372 15.15 -0.59 -18.49
N GLY A 373 13.91 -0.58 -18.99
CA GLY A 373 12.90 -1.63 -18.76
C GLY A 373 12.23 -1.58 -17.38
N GLY A 374 12.79 -0.85 -16.42
CA GLY A 374 12.25 -0.70 -15.06
C GLY A 374 11.30 0.47 -14.89
N ARG A 375 10.94 0.75 -13.63
CA ARG A 375 10.08 1.87 -13.20
C ARG A 375 10.70 2.71 -12.09
N VAL A 376 11.92 2.37 -11.67
CA VAL A 376 12.63 3.05 -10.59
C VAL A 376 14.08 3.29 -10.97
N GLY A 377 14.68 4.34 -10.39
CA GLY A 377 16.08 4.70 -10.63
C GLY A 377 17.08 3.82 -9.87
N PRO A 378 18.39 4.10 -10.00
CA PRO A 378 19.47 3.32 -9.40
C PRO A 378 19.34 3.14 -7.89
N LEU A 379 19.04 4.20 -7.13
CA LEU A 379 18.95 4.11 -5.67
C LEU A 379 17.80 3.19 -5.23
N LEU A 380 16.60 3.40 -5.79
CA LEU A 380 15.45 2.55 -5.49
C LEU A 380 15.69 1.11 -5.93
N SER A 381 16.32 0.88 -7.08
CA SER A 381 16.65 -0.47 -7.54
C SER A 381 17.52 -1.22 -6.53
N CYS A 382 18.56 -0.56 -6.01
CA CYS A 382 19.41 -1.11 -4.96
C CYS A 382 18.63 -1.41 -3.67
N LEU A 383 17.87 -0.45 -3.15
CA LEU A 383 17.14 -0.61 -1.88
C LEU A 383 16.06 -1.69 -1.95
N LEU A 384 15.30 -1.72 -3.05
CA LEU A 384 14.25 -2.72 -3.27
C LEU A 384 14.85 -4.10 -3.45
N ALA A 385 15.84 -4.28 -4.34
CA ALA A 385 16.43 -5.58 -4.60
C ALA A 385 17.12 -6.15 -3.35
N ARG A 386 17.85 -5.32 -2.58
CA ARG A 386 18.45 -5.78 -1.32
C ARG A 386 17.40 -6.27 -0.32
N GLN A 387 16.29 -5.55 -0.14
CA GLN A 387 15.23 -5.99 0.76
C GLN A 387 14.58 -7.28 0.27
N PHE A 388 14.15 -7.35 -0.99
CA PHE A 388 13.48 -8.54 -1.53
C PHE A 388 14.40 -9.75 -1.63
N ARG A 389 15.72 -9.55 -1.77
CA ARG A 389 16.68 -10.65 -1.67
C ARG A 389 16.76 -11.16 -0.24
N ALA A 390 16.87 -10.27 0.75
CA ALA A 390 16.90 -10.66 2.15
C ALA A 390 15.63 -11.40 2.59
N LEU A 391 14.46 -10.95 2.12
CA LEU A 391 13.17 -11.61 2.35
C LEU A 391 13.05 -13.00 1.72
N ARG A 392 13.75 -13.26 0.62
CA ARG A 392 13.75 -14.57 -0.07
C ARG A 392 14.80 -15.51 0.48
N ASP A 393 16.00 -14.99 0.70
CA ASP A 393 17.14 -15.80 1.10
C ASP A 393 17.07 -16.13 2.60
N GLY A 394 16.38 -15.32 3.41
CA GLY A 394 16.13 -15.56 4.84
C GLY A 394 14.78 -16.19 5.18
N ASP A 395 14.06 -16.80 4.22
CA ASP A 395 12.81 -17.58 4.40
C ASP A 395 12.91 -18.94 3.69
#